data_AF-A0A953Q4G4-F1
#
_entry.id   AF-A0A953Q4G4-F1
#
_cell.length_a   1.000
_cell.length_b   1.000
_cell.length_c   1.000
_cell.angle_alpha   90.00
_cell.angle_beta   90.00
_cell.angle_gamma   90.00
#
_symmetry.space_group_name_H-M   'P 1'
#
loop_
_entity.id
_entity.type
_entity.pdbx_description
1 polymer ?
#
loop_
_entity_poly.entity_id
_entity_poly.type
_entity_poly.pdbx_seq_one_letter_code
_entity_poly.pdbx_strand_id
1 'polypeptide(L)'
;SVSERAFDKRGMAFVRENANAPQRVKISFEDPHSPTHRRITAPREGEMEIGAREMKMLPVQVQITGGRLCYTTAEVLAHGHNWDRAFLILYDEPGRAAEISFATEDEPKMVGETTYRYWDQDYESAVFGVRFDKKETMLLYNESILIILVPRSRALRTWIAEFPTSVVLGSGVETYEEEEQGKKKEKKPEDMPFITDGYRMVETGSHGYHFWADLEYLPGEHDLFTLLPSAPSKCHVDGALTDFQYDRDWRSLRLHLTTPPLPVTPLDLPEGRAWVEKFETGSGDWLTSPARALEDLGAVPYGYVKYRAQFAAGSPKMFIKTFMDDFKKVFINGKLVAEASNAKKEVEFGLSAYAAAGATTLEISYEAFGAYNGGKELGDLKGIESVRLGSDAQSAKPIESWQIQRVPAPMRGREVDPAFGAKSWQPASYKPFGSSGGLVPAFAWYRTEFTLPGVPGEWVVPWKLVFEADRDALLYLNGKFLGRYSILGPQKEFYLPEPFLASGGSRNVLTFVLAYTDHPGHVRTLRAAPYEEFSVRRTRVEFEY
;
A
#
# COMPACT_ATOMS: atom_id res chain seq x y z
N SER A 1 2.44 20.87 -22.49
CA SER A 1 3.75 21.48 -22.78
C SER A 1 4.72 20.41 -23.24
N VAL A 2 5.71 20.78 -24.03
CA VAL A 2 6.82 19.90 -24.44
C VAL A 2 8.12 20.54 -23.97
N SER A 3 9.01 19.76 -23.37
CA SER A 3 10.37 20.18 -23.01
C SER A 3 11.35 19.10 -23.39
N GLU A 4 12.57 19.48 -23.76
CA GLU A 4 13.56 18.56 -24.31
C GLU A 4 14.82 18.51 -23.45
N ARG A 5 15.47 17.36 -23.42
CA ARG A 5 16.84 17.21 -22.91
C ARG A 5 17.65 16.40 -23.91
N ALA A 6 18.71 17.00 -24.43
CA ALA A 6 19.66 16.33 -25.30
C ALA A 6 20.99 16.11 -24.56
N PHE A 7 21.67 15.02 -24.91
CA PHE A 7 23.03 14.71 -24.52
C PHE A 7 23.77 14.15 -25.73
N ASP A 8 24.71 14.91 -26.29
CA ASP A 8 25.35 14.58 -27.57
C ASP A 8 24.29 14.35 -28.67
N LYS A 9 24.37 13.27 -29.46
CA LYS A 9 23.46 12.99 -30.58
C LYS A 9 22.15 12.27 -30.20
N ARG A 10 21.74 12.33 -28.94
CA ARG A 10 20.58 11.62 -28.38
C ARG A 10 19.83 12.49 -27.38
N GLY A 11 18.55 12.22 -27.17
CA GLY A 11 17.73 13.02 -26.28
C GLY A 11 16.42 12.37 -25.86
N MET A 12 15.67 13.14 -25.07
CA MET A 12 14.35 12.81 -24.56
C MET A 12 13.44 14.04 -24.71
N ALA A 13 12.25 13.83 -25.27
CA ALA A 13 11.17 14.81 -25.25
C ALA A 13 10.18 14.44 -24.12
N PHE A 14 9.95 15.38 -23.20
CA PHE A 14 9.01 15.25 -22.10
C PHE A 14 7.73 15.98 -22.46
N VAL A 15 6.63 15.24 -22.61
CA VAL A 15 5.31 15.79 -22.89
C VAL A 15 4.50 15.77 -21.60
N ARG A 16 3.91 16.89 -21.22
CA ARG A 16 3.06 17.03 -20.03
C ARG A 16 1.72 17.67 -20.36
N GLU A 17 0.65 17.03 -19.92
CA GLU A 17 -0.70 17.57 -19.97
C GLU A 17 -0.92 18.53 -18.77
N ASN A 18 -1.36 19.77 -19.05
CA ASN A 18 -1.48 20.85 -18.05
C ASN A 18 -2.91 21.39 -17.87
N ALA A 19 -3.82 21.08 -18.79
CA ALA A 19 -5.21 21.52 -18.78
C ALA A 19 -6.13 20.58 -17.97
N ASN A 20 -5.61 19.47 -17.45
CA ASN A 20 -6.36 18.48 -16.67
C ASN A 20 -7.55 17.89 -17.47
N ALA A 21 -7.36 17.70 -18.77
CA ALA A 21 -8.33 17.11 -19.68
C ALA A 21 -7.60 16.35 -20.81
N PRO A 22 -8.20 15.32 -21.43
CA PRO A 22 -7.61 14.67 -22.59
C PRO A 22 -7.30 15.68 -23.70
N GLN A 23 -6.10 15.63 -24.25
CA GLN A 23 -5.64 16.47 -25.34
C GLN A 23 -5.29 15.62 -26.56
N ARG A 24 -5.51 16.18 -27.74
CA ARG A 24 -4.96 15.69 -29.00
C ARG A 24 -4.00 16.73 -29.53
N VAL A 25 -2.75 16.32 -29.77
CA VAL A 25 -1.69 17.28 -30.12
C VAL A 25 -0.77 16.67 -31.16
N LYS A 26 -0.19 17.54 -31.99
CA LYS A 26 1.11 17.25 -32.60
C LYS A 26 2.19 17.84 -31.70
N ILE A 27 3.23 17.06 -31.44
CA ILE A 27 4.41 17.53 -30.72
C ILE A 27 5.49 17.89 -31.72
N SER A 28 6.32 18.86 -31.37
CA SER A 28 7.51 19.20 -32.13
C SER A 28 8.71 19.24 -31.21
N PHE A 29 9.82 18.66 -31.66
CA PHE A 29 11.08 18.58 -30.92
C PHE A 29 12.27 18.62 -31.89
N GLU A 30 13.46 18.94 -31.39
CA GLU A 30 14.69 18.96 -32.18
C GLU A 30 15.27 17.55 -32.35
N ASP A 31 15.84 17.28 -33.52
CA ASP A 31 16.62 16.07 -33.80
C ASP A 31 18.08 16.30 -33.39
N PRO A 32 18.55 15.76 -32.24
CA PRO A 32 19.91 16.01 -31.76
C PRO A 32 20.98 15.32 -32.63
N HIS A 33 20.60 14.38 -33.50
CA HIS A 33 21.54 13.74 -34.42
C HIS A 33 21.75 14.55 -35.70
N SER A 34 20.81 15.44 -36.04
CA SER A 34 20.92 16.31 -37.20
C SER A 34 21.96 17.40 -36.96
N PRO A 35 22.96 17.60 -37.84
CA PRO A 35 23.94 18.69 -37.71
C PRO A 35 23.30 20.09 -37.65
N THR A 36 22.11 20.23 -38.22
CA THR A 36 21.32 21.47 -38.25
C THR A 36 20.27 21.56 -37.13
N HIS A 37 20.18 20.57 -36.23
CA HIS A 37 19.14 20.47 -35.20
C HIS A 37 17.72 20.67 -35.77
N ARG A 38 17.42 19.98 -36.87
CA ARG A 38 16.13 20.13 -37.55
C ARG A 38 14.99 19.82 -36.60
N ARG A 39 13.86 20.51 -36.82
CA ARG A 39 12.65 20.31 -36.03
C ARG A 39 11.80 19.19 -36.63
N ILE A 40 11.53 18.15 -35.83
CA ILE A 40 10.59 17.08 -36.15
C ILE A 40 9.22 17.48 -35.61
N THR A 41 8.15 17.21 -36.37
CA THR A 41 6.77 17.30 -35.88
C THR A 41 6.10 15.95 -36.03
N ALA A 42 5.66 15.37 -34.92
CA ALA A 42 5.10 14.02 -34.85
C ALA A 42 3.75 14.05 -34.10
N PRO A 43 2.79 13.19 -34.46
CA PRO A 43 2.78 12.32 -35.64
C PRO A 43 2.71 13.08 -36.98
N ARG A 44 3.24 12.50 -38.07
CA ARG A 44 3.09 13.03 -39.44
C ARG A 44 1.62 13.05 -39.85
N GLU A 45 0.88 11.97 -39.58
CA GLU A 45 -0.57 11.91 -39.77
C GLU A 45 -1.34 11.86 -38.44
N GLY A 46 -2.45 12.60 -38.38
CA GLY A 46 -3.29 12.67 -37.18
C GLY A 46 -2.62 13.42 -36.03
N GLU A 47 -2.98 13.06 -34.81
CA GLU A 47 -2.51 13.67 -33.57
C GLU A 47 -2.27 12.56 -32.55
N MET A 48 -1.30 12.75 -31.65
CA MET A 48 -1.15 11.86 -30.49
C MET A 48 -2.12 12.27 -29.39
N GLU A 49 -2.61 11.30 -28.63
CA GLU A 49 -3.47 11.56 -27.47
C GLU A 49 -2.65 11.55 -26.17
N ILE A 50 -2.97 12.47 -25.27
CA ILE A 50 -2.45 12.50 -23.91
C ILE A 50 -3.60 12.77 -22.94
N GLY A 51 -3.76 11.91 -21.94
CA GLY A 51 -4.84 11.94 -20.95
C GLY A 51 -4.65 13.06 -19.92
N ALA A 52 -5.71 13.32 -19.14
CA ALA A 52 -5.66 14.31 -18.07
C ALA A 52 -4.52 14.01 -17.08
N ARG A 53 -3.67 15.01 -16.80
CA ARG A 53 -2.49 14.90 -15.92
C ARG A 53 -1.44 13.87 -16.36
N GLU A 54 -1.55 13.35 -17.58
CA GLU A 54 -0.58 12.39 -18.10
C GLU A 54 0.73 13.10 -18.47
N MET A 55 1.82 12.34 -18.34
CA MET A 55 3.13 12.71 -18.84
C MET A 55 3.67 11.55 -19.67
N LYS A 56 4.41 11.86 -20.73
CA LYS A 56 5.12 10.87 -21.55
C LYS A 56 6.58 11.27 -21.69
N MET A 57 7.47 10.29 -21.61
CA MET A 57 8.88 10.43 -21.93
C MET A 57 9.17 9.73 -23.26
N LEU A 58 9.53 10.52 -24.26
CA LEU A 58 9.67 10.06 -25.64
C LEU A 58 11.14 10.07 -26.05
N PRO A 59 11.74 8.91 -26.33
CA PRO A 59 13.14 8.84 -26.74
C PRO A 59 13.33 9.41 -28.13
N VAL A 60 14.46 10.11 -28.32
CA VAL A 60 14.87 10.69 -29.60
C VAL A 60 16.32 10.29 -29.87
N GLN A 61 16.55 9.61 -31.00
CA GLN A 61 17.86 9.12 -31.46
C GLN A 61 18.53 8.14 -30.49
N VAL A 62 17.73 7.28 -29.86
CA VAL A 62 18.20 6.30 -28.86
C VAL A 62 18.56 4.98 -29.52
N GLN A 63 19.76 4.46 -29.19
CA GLN A 63 20.18 3.13 -29.62
C GLN A 63 19.35 2.07 -28.89
N ILE A 64 18.82 1.11 -29.63
CA ILE A 64 18.16 -0.09 -29.08
C ILE A 64 18.85 -1.35 -29.61
N THR A 65 18.41 -2.52 -29.13
CA THR A 65 18.84 -3.80 -29.70
C THR A 65 18.38 -3.90 -31.15
N GLY A 66 19.28 -4.24 -32.07
CA GLY A 66 18.98 -4.43 -33.49
C GLY A 66 18.90 -3.16 -34.34
N GLY A 67 18.95 -1.96 -33.76
CA GLY A 67 18.89 -0.72 -34.55
C GLY A 67 18.82 0.55 -33.71
N ARG A 68 18.57 1.68 -34.37
CA ARG A 68 18.44 2.98 -33.71
C ARG A 68 17.04 3.55 -33.91
N LEU A 69 16.40 3.91 -32.81
CA LEU A 69 15.11 4.57 -32.81
C LEU A 69 15.33 6.07 -32.99
N CYS A 70 14.94 6.61 -34.15
CA CYS A 70 14.99 8.05 -34.41
C CYS A 70 14.06 8.80 -33.46
N TYR A 71 12.83 8.32 -33.30
CA TYR A 71 11.90 8.74 -32.24
C TYR A 71 10.69 7.81 -32.16
N THR A 72 9.88 7.96 -31.12
CA THR A 72 8.51 7.44 -31.07
C THR A 72 7.60 8.37 -30.27
N THR A 73 6.29 8.38 -30.56
CA THR A 73 5.28 9.06 -29.74
C THR A 73 4.63 8.16 -28.69
N ALA A 74 4.98 6.86 -28.67
CA ALA A 74 4.63 5.94 -27.60
C ALA A 74 5.76 5.88 -26.55
N GLU A 75 5.47 5.35 -25.37
CA GLU A 75 6.53 5.13 -24.38
C GLU A 75 7.22 3.80 -24.66
N VAL A 76 8.56 3.77 -24.54
CA VAL A 76 9.35 2.54 -24.63
C VAL A 76 9.38 1.88 -23.25
N LEU A 77 8.90 0.65 -23.15
CA LEU A 77 9.00 -0.15 -21.93
C LEU A 77 10.36 -0.84 -21.83
N ALA A 78 10.73 -1.60 -22.87
CA ALA A 78 11.92 -2.42 -22.90
C ALA A 78 12.33 -2.72 -24.34
N HIS A 79 13.59 -3.09 -24.54
CA HIS A 79 14.07 -3.72 -25.75
C HIS A 79 15.11 -4.78 -25.36
N GLY A 80 15.26 -5.82 -26.17
CA GLY A 80 16.11 -6.94 -25.84
C GLY A 80 16.43 -7.81 -27.05
N HIS A 81 17.20 -8.87 -26.82
CA HIS A 81 17.58 -9.84 -27.83
C HIS A 81 16.91 -11.19 -27.54
N ASN A 82 16.26 -11.77 -28.55
CA ASN A 82 15.65 -13.09 -28.50
C ASN A 82 16.09 -13.88 -29.73
N TRP A 83 17.17 -14.63 -29.54
CA TRP A 83 17.85 -15.52 -30.47
C TRP A 83 18.44 -14.86 -31.73
N ASP A 84 17.68 -14.73 -32.81
CA ASP A 84 18.16 -14.07 -34.05
C ASP A 84 17.41 -12.74 -34.31
N ARG A 85 16.48 -12.37 -33.41
CA ARG A 85 15.70 -11.14 -33.49
C ARG A 85 15.96 -10.26 -32.28
N ALA A 86 15.96 -8.96 -32.50
CA ALA A 86 15.72 -8.01 -31.43
C ALA A 86 14.21 -7.86 -31.19
N PHE A 87 13.83 -7.37 -30.01
CA PHE A 87 12.49 -6.87 -29.78
C PHE A 87 12.49 -5.46 -29.19
N LEU A 88 11.42 -4.73 -29.45
CA LEU A 88 11.10 -3.42 -28.87
C LEU A 88 9.66 -3.47 -28.35
N ILE A 89 9.47 -3.18 -27.07
CA ILE A 89 8.16 -3.10 -26.42
C ILE A 89 7.78 -1.64 -26.25
N LEU A 90 6.69 -1.26 -26.90
CA LEU A 90 6.06 0.05 -26.78
C LEU A 90 4.72 -0.10 -26.07
N TYR A 91 4.29 0.94 -25.35
CA TYR A 91 2.98 0.93 -24.71
C TYR A 91 2.24 2.27 -24.77
N ASP A 92 0.92 2.16 -24.82
CA ASP A 92 -0.03 3.26 -24.64
C ASP A 92 -1.41 2.72 -24.24
N GLU A 93 -2.40 3.59 -24.10
CA GLU A 93 -3.79 3.18 -23.88
C GLU A 93 -4.40 2.53 -25.14
N PRO A 94 -5.27 1.51 -24.99
CA PRO A 94 -6.01 0.92 -26.11
C PRO A 94 -6.75 1.96 -26.96
N GLY A 95 -6.69 1.79 -28.28
CA GLY A 95 -7.31 2.66 -29.27
C GLY A 95 -6.44 3.86 -29.67
N ARG A 96 -5.39 4.21 -28.91
CA ARG A 96 -4.50 5.33 -29.27
C ARG A 96 -3.57 4.96 -30.42
N ALA A 97 -3.24 5.97 -31.23
CA ALA A 97 -2.26 5.85 -32.28
C ALA A 97 -0.90 6.40 -31.83
N ALA A 98 0.17 5.81 -32.34
CA ALA A 98 1.52 6.31 -32.17
C ALA A 98 2.30 6.28 -33.48
N GLU A 99 3.29 7.15 -33.60
CA GLU A 99 4.27 7.13 -34.68
C GLU A 99 5.60 6.59 -34.15
N ILE A 100 6.28 5.81 -34.98
CA ILE A 100 7.57 5.20 -34.70
C ILE A 100 8.48 5.53 -35.87
N SER A 101 9.72 5.90 -35.57
CA SER A 101 10.74 6.12 -36.59
C SER A 101 12.03 5.38 -36.27
N PHE A 102 12.55 4.66 -37.26
CA PHE A 102 13.82 3.94 -37.21
C PHE A 102 14.80 4.51 -38.22
N ALA A 103 16.09 4.52 -37.86
CA ALA A 103 17.16 4.80 -38.80
C ALA A 103 17.36 3.61 -39.74
N THR A 104 17.38 3.84 -41.05
CA THR A 104 17.59 2.83 -42.09
C THR A 104 18.02 3.49 -43.40
N GLU A 105 19.09 2.99 -44.01
CA GLU A 105 19.57 3.48 -45.31
C GLU A 105 18.62 3.04 -46.44
N ASP A 106 18.13 1.80 -46.38
CA ASP A 106 17.23 1.22 -47.36
C ASP A 106 15.76 1.24 -46.92
N GLU A 107 14.84 1.16 -47.89
CA GLU A 107 13.41 1.00 -47.63
C GLU A 107 13.15 -0.31 -46.87
N PRO A 108 12.58 -0.27 -45.65
CA PRO A 108 12.51 -1.44 -44.81
C PRO A 108 11.35 -2.36 -45.20
N LYS A 109 11.56 -3.66 -45.03
CA LYS A 109 10.46 -4.63 -45.09
C LYS A 109 9.67 -4.59 -43.78
N MET A 110 8.34 -4.60 -43.90
CA MET A 110 7.47 -4.51 -42.73
C MET A 110 6.27 -5.43 -42.84
N VAL A 111 6.18 -6.36 -41.88
CA VAL A 111 5.06 -7.30 -41.71
C VAL A 111 4.26 -6.90 -40.48
N GLY A 112 2.93 -6.95 -40.55
CA GLY A 112 2.01 -6.49 -39.51
C GLY A 112 1.20 -5.26 -39.93
N GLU A 113 0.24 -4.87 -39.11
CA GLU A 113 -0.69 -3.78 -39.38
C GLU A 113 -0.08 -2.41 -39.03
N THR A 114 -0.21 -1.45 -39.94
CA THR A 114 0.20 -0.06 -39.75
C THR A 114 -0.84 0.87 -40.33
N THR A 115 -0.98 2.06 -39.77
CA THR A 115 -1.90 3.08 -40.30
C THR A 115 -1.34 3.82 -41.51
N TYR A 116 -0.02 4.02 -41.55
CA TYR A 116 0.71 4.63 -42.67
C TYR A 116 2.19 4.25 -42.62
N ARG A 117 2.91 4.41 -43.74
CA ARG A 117 4.34 4.11 -43.86
C ARG A 117 5.01 5.12 -44.79
N TYR A 118 6.18 5.57 -44.39
CA TYR A 118 7.06 6.45 -45.15
C TYR A 118 8.49 5.95 -45.01
N TRP A 119 9.24 5.98 -46.10
CA TRP A 119 10.70 5.88 -46.08
C TRP A 119 11.26 7.17 -46.68
N ASP A 120 12.22 7.74 -45.97
CA ASP A 120 12.77 9.05 -46.24
C ASP A 120 14.26 8.87 -46.52
N GLN A 121 14.60 8.75 -47.80
CA GLN A 121 15.96 8.45 -48.26
C GLN A 121 16.94 9.56 -47.85
N ASP A 122 16.53 10.83 -47.92
CA ASP A 122 17.38 11.98 -47.58
C ASP A 122 17.75 12.01 -46.09
N TYR A 123 16.96 11.35 -45.25
CA TYR A 123 17.15 11.29 -43.80
C TYR A 123 17.49 9.91 -43.28
N GLU A 124 17.66 8.94 -44.18
CA GLU A 124 17.95 7.54 -43.86
C GLU A 124 17.06 7.05 -42.71
N SER A 125 15.74 7.26 -42.86
CA SER A 125 14.78 6.92 -41.81
C SER A 125 13.47 6.41 -42.38
N ALA A 126 12.88 5.45 -41.68
CA ALA A 126 11.53 5.01 -41.92
C ALA A 126 10.62 5.51 -40.80
N VAL A 127 9.40 5.90 -41.16
CA VAL A 127 8.38 6.42 -40.25
C VAL A 127 7.06 5.70 -40.52
N PHE A 128 6.41 5.19 -39.48
CA PHE A 128 5.14 4.51 -39.63
C PHE A 128 4.26 4.72 -38.41
N GLY A 129 2.95 4.70 -38.66
CA GLY A 129 1.94 4.80 -37.62
C GLY A 129 1.41 3.43 -37.21
N VAL A 130 1.13 3.28 -35.92
CA VAL A 130 0.55 2.08 -35.31
C VAL A 130 -0.63 2.45 -34.41
N ARG A 131 -1.44 1.46 -34.06
CA ARG A 131 -2.54 1.61 -33.08
C ARG A 131 -2.43 0.53 -32.00
N PHE A 132 -2.59 0.94 -30.75
CA PHE A 132 -2.65 0.03 -29.61
C PHE A 132 -4.04 -0.60 -29.51
N ASP A 133 -4.09 -1.90 -29.19
CA ASP A 133 -5.34 -2.64 -28.97
C ASP A 133 -5.45 -3.10 -27.51
N LYS A 134 -6.53 -3.77 -27.15
CA LYS A 134 -6.79 -4.34 -25.82
C LYS A 134 -5.88 -5.53 -25.48
N LYS A 135 -5.23 -6.12 -26.48
CA LYS A 135 -4.21 -7.15 -26.35
C LYS A 135 -2.97 -6.75 -27.13
N GLU A 136 -1.85 -7.36 -26.80
CA GLU A 136 -0.59 -7.12 -27.49
C GLU A 136 -0.66 -7.54 -28.95
N THR A 137 -0.22 -6.64 -29.83
CA THR A 137 -0.06 -6.84 -31.27
C THR A 137 1.41 -6.71 -31.66
N MET A 138 1.78 -7.28 -32.80
CA MET A 138 3.18 -7.40 -33.21
C MET A 138 3.40 -6.91 -34.64
N LEU A 139 4.55 -6.30 -34.87
CA LEU A 139 5.08 -5.99 -36.19
C LEU A 139 6.50 -6.53 -36.30
N LEU A 140 6.90 -6.94 -37.50
CA LEU A 140 8.26 -7.38 -37.80
C LEU A 140 8.88 -6.40 -38.78
N TYR A 141 9.91 -5.72 -38.32
CA TYR A 141 10.67 -4.71 -39.06
C TYR A 141 12.01 -5.30 -39.52
N ASN A 142 12.28 -5.22 -40.82
CA ASN A 142 13.49 -5.76 -41.48
C ASN A 142 13.80 -7.22 -41.12
N GLU A 143 12.76 -8.04 -40.94
CA GLU A 143 12.86 -9.47 -40.59
C GLU A 143 13.61 -9.75 -39.27
N SER A 144 14.04 -8.72 -38.53
CA SER A 144 15.02 -8.80 -37.44
C SER A 144 14.59 -8.07 -36.17
N ILE A 145 13.65 -7.13 -36.22
CA ILE A 145 13.13 -6.42 -35.04
C ILE A 145 11.64 -6.69 -34.86
N LEU A 146 11.26 -7.36 -33.77
CA LEU A 146 9.88 -7.53 -33.33
C LEU A 146 9.44 -6.32 -32.52
N ILE A 147 8.48 -5.56 -33.03
CA ILE A 147 7.86 -4.45 -32.31
C ILE A 147 6.59 -4.98 -31.66
N ILE A 148 6.53 -4.97 -30.34
CA ILE A 148 5.39 -5.42 -29.56
C ILE A 148 4.66 -4.19 -29.01
N LEU A 149 3.40 -4.02 -29.38
CA LEU A 149 2.54 -2.95 -28.93
C LEU A 149 1.68 -3.46 -27.79
N VAL A 150 1.87 -2.94 -26.59
CA VAL A 150 1.24 -3.47 -25.37
C VAL A 150 0.28 -2.43 -24.78
N PRO A 151 -0.95 -2.81 -24.40
CA PRO A 151 -1.81 -1.91 -23.65
C PRO A 151 -1.18 -1.58 -22.29
N ARG A 152 -1.24 -0.31 -21.86
CA ARG A 152 -0.58 0.18 -20.64
C ARG A 152 -0.82 -0.72 -19.41
N SER A 153 -2.04 -1.20 -19.21
CA SER A 153 -2.37 -2.06 -18.06
C SER A 153 -1.54 -3.35 -17.98
N ARG A 154 -1.17 -3.94 -19.12
CA ARG A 154 -0.29 -5.12 -19.21
C ARG A 154 1.19 -4.73 -19.24
N ALA A 155 1.52 -3.59 -19.86
CA ALA A 155 2.90 -3.09 -19.89
C ALA A 155 3.44 -2.85 -18.46
N LEU A 156 2.60 -2.34 -17.56
CA LEU A 156 2.93 -2.16 -16.14
C LEU A 156 3.02 -3.48 -15.34
N ARG A 157 2.71 -4.61 -15.98
CA ARG A 157 2.76 -5.99 -15.45
C ARG A 157 3.59 -6.88 -16.38
N THR A 158 4.64 -6.29 -16.93
CA THR A 158 5.59 -6.97 -17.80
C THR A 158 6.94 -7.04 -17.11
N TRP A 159 7.57 -8.20 -17.16
CA TRP A 159 8.92 -8.43 -16.65
C TRP A 159 9.79 -9.01 -17.76
N ILE A 160 11.05 -8.60 -17.83
CA ILE A 160 12.03 -9.19 -18.73
C ILE A 160 12.88 -10.13 -17.89
N ALA A 161 12.93 -11.41 -18.28
CA ALA A 161 13.77 -12.41 -17.65
C ALA A 161 14.86 -12.85 -18.63
N GLU A 162 16.06 -13.06 -18.10
CA GLU A 162 17.22 -13.51 -18.85
C GLU A 162 17.41 -15.02 -18.64
N PHE A 163 17.58 -15.76 -19.73
CA PHE A 163 17.86 -17.20 -19.68
C PHE A 163 19.08 -17.57 -20.52
N PRO A 164 19.91 -18.54 -20.09
CA PRO A 164 21.03 -19.00 -20.90
C PRO A 164 20.58 -19.57 -22.25
N THR A 165 21.23 -19.20 -23.35
CA THR A 165 20.91 -19.67 -24.71
C THR A 165 20.85 -21.20 -24.82
N SER A 166 21.70 -21.92 -24.06
CA SER A 166 21.72 -23.39 -24.02
C SER A 166 20.43 -24.03 -23.52
N VAL A 167 19.71 -23.35 -22.62
CA VAL A 167 18.45 -23.84 -22.06
C VAL A 167 17.33 -23.69 -23.08
N VAL A 168 17.36 -22.60 -23.85
CA VAL A 168 16.25 -22.17 -24.70
C VAL A 168 16.29 -22.79 -26.10
N LEU A 169 17.50 -23.11 -26.60
CA LEU A 169 17.69 -23.69 -27.93
C LEU A 169 18.05 -25.19 -27.91
N GLY A 170 18.15 -25.79 -26.72
CA GLY A 170 18.41 -27.21 -26.53
C GLY A 170 19.86 -27.65 -26.73
N SER A 171 20.10 -28.96 -26.61
CA SER A 171 21.44 -29.57 -26.68
C SER A 171 22.07 -29.45 -28.06
N GLY A 172 23.33 -29.00 -28.14
CA GLY A 172 24.10 -28.96 -29.39
C GLY A 172 24.29 -27.57 -29.99
N VAL A 173 23.71 -26.53 -29.38
CA VAL A 173 24.01 -25.13 -29.73
C VAL A 173 25.30 -24.69 -29.05
N GLU A 174 26.25 -24.16 -29.82
CA GLU A 174 27.47 -23.58 -29.26
C GLU A 174 27.12 -22.42 -28.32
N THR A 175 27.52 -22.57 -27.05
CA THR A 175 27.34 -21.58 -25.98
C THR A 175 28.41 -20.49 -25.98
N TYR A 176 29.33 -20.55 -26.95
CA TYR A 176 30.41 -19.60 -27.11
C TYR A 176 30.38 -19.02 -28.52
N GLU A 177 30.72 -17.75 -28.64
CA GLU A 177 31.08 -17.10 -29.89
C GLU A 177 32.61 -16.98 -29.96
N GLU A 178 33.18 -17.18 -31.15
CA GLU A 178 34.60 -16.94 -31.40
C GLU A 178 34.87 -15.43 -31.52
N GLU A 179 35.75 -14.90 -30.68
CA GLU A 179 36.29 -13.55 -30.83
C GLU A 179 37.52 -13.54 -31.76
N GLU A 180 37.87 -12.35 -32.28
CA GLU A 180 39.18 -12.14 -32.88
C GLU A 180 40.29 -12.59 -31.92
N GLN A 181 41.25 -13.37 -32.45
CA GLN A 181 42.35 -14.01 -31.71
C GLN A 181 41.99 -15.29 -30.92
N GLY A 182 40.86 -15.94 -31.22
CA GLY A 182 40.57 -17.31 -30.75
C GLY A 182 40.14 -17.40 -29.27
N LYS A 183 39.72 -16.27 -28.68
CA LYS A 183 39.08 -16.26 -27.36
C LYS A 183 37.61 -16.65 -27.51
N LYS A 184 37.14 -17.55 -26.64
CA LYS A 184 35.74 -17.94 -26.57
C LYS A 184 35.01 -17.02 -25.61
N LYS A 185 33.98 -16.34 -26.07
CA LYS A 185 33.08 -15.53 -25.24
C LYS A 185 31.75 -16.25 -25.09
N GLU A 186 31.27 -16.37 -23.87
CA GLU A 186 29.95 -16.96 -23.61
C GLU A 186 28.88 -16.12 -24.31
N LYS A 187 27.94 -16.79 -25.00
CA LYS A 187 26.81 -16.12 -25.64
C LYS A 187 26.02 -15.34 -24.60
N LYS A 188 25.51 -14.18 -25.01
CA LYS A 188 24.63 -13.38 -24.15
C LYS A 188 23.36 -14.17 -23.84
N PRO A 189 22.80 -14.05 -22.63
CA PRO A 189 21.51 -14.65 -22.33
C PRO A 189 20.42 -14.08 -23.24
N GLU A 190 19.38 -14.88 -23.42
CA GLU A 190 18.18 -14.51 -24.17
C GLU A 190 17.23 -13.73 -23.26
N ASP A 191 16.77 -12.58 -23.75
CA ASP A 191 15.75 -11.78 -23.10
C ASP A 191 14.36 -12.32 -23.44
N MET A 192 13.57 -12.62 -22.41
CA MET A 192 12.19 -13.07 -22.55
C MET A 192 11.25 -12.12 -21.83
N PRO A 193 10.41 -11.37 -22.55
CA PRO A 193 9.34 -10.62 -21.91
C PRO A 193 8.22 -11.56 -21.47
N PHE A 194 7.77 -11.42 -20.23
CA PHE A 194 6.56 -12.03 -19.70
C PHE A 194 5.52 -10.93 -19.57
N ILE A 195 4.64 -10.81 -20.57
CA ILE A 195 3.58 -9.80 -20.64
C ILE A 195 2.30 -10.44 -20.11
N THR A 196 1.87 -10.04 -18.92
CA THR A 196 0.73 -10.69 -18.25
C THR A 196 -0.13 -9.67 -17.49
N ASP A 197 -1.17 -10.15 -16.84
CA ASP A 197 -1.98 -9.45 -15.85
C ASP A 197 -1.64 -9.88 -14.40
N GLY A 198 -0.57 -10.65 -14.21
CA GLY A 198 -0.04 -11.01 -12.89
C GLY A 198 0.25 -9.81 -12.00
N TYR A 199 0.12 -10.00 -10.70
CA TYR A 199 0.43 -8.99 -9.68
C TYR A 199 1.94 -8.76 -9.57
N ARG A 200 2.74 -9.83 -9.68
CA ARG A 200 4.19 -9.79 -9.51
C ARG A 200 4.88 -11.00 -10.15
N MET A 201 6.07 -10.81 -10.71
CA MET A 201 7.04 -11.89 -10.92
C MET A 201 7.92 -12.04 -9.67
N VAL A 202 7.88 -13.22 -9.05
CA VAL A 202 8.58 -13.53 -7.81
C VAL A 202 10.03 -13.88 -8.10
N GLU A 203 10.24 -14.87 -8.96
CA GLU A 203 11.55 -15.33 -9.40
C GLU A 203 11.46 -16.04 -10.74
N THR A 204 12.60 -16.19 -11.39
CA THR A 204 12.77 -17.05 -12.57
C THR A 204 13.92 -18.00 -12.32
N GLY A 205 13.95 -19.10 -13.07
CA GLY A 205 15.06 -20.05 -12.99
C GLY A 205 15.09 -21.00 -14.16
N SER A 206 16.18 -21.76 -14.25
CA SER A 206 16.36 -22.81 -15.25
C SER A 206 17.11 -23.99 -14.68
N HIS A 207 16.83 -25.18 -15.23
CA HIS A 207 17.54 -26.42 -14.93
C HIS A 207 17.44 -27.38 -16.10
N GLY A 208 18.58 -27.87 -16.61
CA GLY A 208 18.58 -28.71 -17.80
C GLY A 208 17.96 -27.97 -19.00
N TYR A 209 16.94 -28.57 -19.61
CA TYR A 209 16.15 -27.97 -20.71
C TYR A 209 14.82 -27.39 -20.23
N HIS A 210 14.73 -27.08 -18.93
CA HIS A 210 13.58 -26.42 -18.34
C HIS A 210 13.94 -25.00 -17.95
N PHE A 211 13.02 -24.07 -18.17
CA PHE A 211 13.03 -22.79 -17.48
C PHE A 211 11.63 -22.42 -17.03
N TRP A 212 11.56 -21.62 -15.98
CA TRP A 212 10.30 -21.24 -15.35
C TRP A 212 10.30 -19.80 -14.87
N ALA A 213 9.09 -19.28 -14.69
CA ALA A 213 8.81 -18.08 -13.96
C ALA A 213 7.75 -18.37 -12.89
N ASP A 214 7.99 -17.92 -11.67
CA ASP A 214 7.00 -17.91 -10.61
C ASP A 214 6.31 -16.54 -10.58
N LEU A 215 5.01 -16.56 -10.84
CA LEU A 215 4.17 -15.37 -10.98
C LEU A 215 3.07 -15.41 -9.92
N GLU A 216 2.82 -14.29 -9.27
CA GLU A 216 1.72 -14.10 -8.33
C GLU A 216 0.51 -13.54 -9.07
N TYR A 217 -0.64 -14.22 -8.95
CA TYR A 217 -1.90 -13.84 -9.56
C TYR A 217 -2.99 -13.65 -8.51
N LEU A 218 -3.90 -12.70 -8.75
CA LEU A 218 -5.17 -12.64 -8.01
C LEU A 218 -6.08 -13.79 -8.47
N PRO A 219 -7.09 -14.22 -7.69
CA PRO A 219 -8.06 -15.22 -8.13
C PRO A 219 -8.71 -14.87 -9.48
N GLY A 220 -8.81 -15.82 -10.41
CA GLY A 220 -9.54 -15.65 -11.66
C GLY A 220 -8.81 -16.17 -12.90
N GLU A 221 -9.17 -15.60 -14.05
CA GLU A 221 -8.63 -15.95 -15.36
C GLU A 221 -7.51 -15.00 -15.77
N HIS A 222 -6.44 -15.55 -16.35
CA HIS A 222 -5.23 -14.81 -16.68
C HIS A 222 -4.71 -15.17 -18.07
N ASP A 223 -4.01 -14.21 -18.67
CA ASP A 223 -3.35 -14.38 -19.95
C ASP A 223 -1.86 -14.07 -19.80
N LEU A 224 -1.00 -14.98 -20.24
CA LEU A 224 0.44 -14.78 -20.35
C LEU A 224 0.86 -14.79 -21.83
N PHE A 225 1.62 -13.78 -22.22
CA PHE A 225 2.32 -13.74 -23.50
C PHE A 225 3.83 -13.71 -23.24
N THR A 226 4.60 -14.47 -24.02
CA THR A 226 6.06 -14.40 -23.98
C THR A 226 6.70 -14.67 -25.34
N LEU A 227 7.92 -14.19 -25.56
CA LEU A 227 8.70 -14.50 -26.75
C LEU A 227 9.61 -15.69 -26.48
N LEU A 228 9.45 -16.75 -27.27
CA LEU A 228 10.26 -17.96 -27.18
C LEU A 228 10.90 -18.27 -28.55
N PRO A 229 12.23 -18.47 -28.63
CA PRO A 229 12.95 -18.73 -29.87
C PRO A 229 12.41 -19.92 -30.70
N SER A 230 11.92 -20.96 -30.03
CA SER A 230 11.25 -22.09 -30.65
C SER A 230 10.09 -22.58 -29.78
N ALA A 231 9.21 -23.41 -30.34
CA ALA A 231 8.08 -23.97 -29.59
C ALA A 231 8.60 -24.92 -28.50
N PRO A 232 8.23 -24.75 -27.22
CA PRO A 232 8.57 -25.72 -26.20
C PRO A 232 7.88 -27.06 -26.50
N SER A 233 8.50 -28.17 -26.08
CA SER A 233 7.90 -29.51 -26.21
C SER A 233 6.74 -29.69 -25.21
N LYS A 234 6.83 -29.09 -24.03
CA LYS A 234 5.77 -29.04 -23.02
C LYS A 234 5.71 -27.70 -22.29
N CYS A 235 4.52 -27.36 -21.81
CA CYS A 235 4.30 -26.27 -20.86
C CYS A 235 3.60 -26.83 -19.62
N HIS A 236 4.09 -26.44 -18.45
CA HIS A 236 3.54 -26.84 -17.16
C HIS A 236 3.10 -25.61 -16.37
N VAL A 237 1.87 -25.65 -15.84
CA VAL A 237 1.38 -24.68 -14.85
C VAL A 237 1.22 -25.43 -13.53
N ASP A 238 2.00 -25.03 -12.52
CA ASP A 238 2.11 -25.75 -11.24
C ASP A 238 2.38 -27.25 -11.38
N GLY A 239 3.19 -27.61 -12.38
CA GLY A 239 3.53 -29.00 -12.72
C GLY A 239 2.50 -29.74 -13.57
N ALA A 240 1.28 -29.20 -13.74
CA ALA A 240 0.26 -29.78 -14.60
C ALA A 240 0.50 -29.41 -16.07
N LEU A 241 0.47 -30.41 -16.96
CA LEU A 241 0.60 -30.19 -18.40
C LEU A 241 -0.54 -29.28 -18.88
N THR A 242 -0.19 -28.18 -19.54
CA THR A 242 -1.14 -27.15 -19.95
C THR A 242 -0.94 -26.80 -21.42
N ASP A 243 -2.07 -26.67 -22.13
CA ASP A 243 -2.06 -26.30 -23.55
C ASP A 243 -1.63 -24.84 -23.72
N PHE A 244 -0.90 -24.58 -24.80
CA PHE A 244 -0.46 -23.24 -25.19
C PHE A 244 -0.61 -23.05 -26.69
N GLN A 245 -0.65 -21.79 -27.11
CA GLN A 245 -0.60 -21.42 -28.52
C GLN A 245 0.78 -20.86 -28.84
N TYR A 246 1.48 -21.48 -29.78
CA TYR A 246 2.76 -20.98 -30.26
C TYR A 246 2.68 -20.57 -31.72
N ASP A 247 3.07 -19.33 -31.99
CA ASP A 247 3.18 -18.80 -33.33
C ASP A 247 4.64 -18.82 -33.77
N ARG A 248 4.95 -19.60 -34.81
CA ARG A 248 6.31 -19.79 -35.33
C ARG A 248 6.84 -18.57 -36.06
N ASP A 249 5.97 -17.82 -36.74
CA ASP A 249 6.37 -16.67 -37.54
C ASP A 249 6.72 -15.50 -36.60
N TRP A 250 5.96 -15.34 -35.53
CA TRP A 250 6.15 -14.31 -34.51
C TRP A 250 7.04 -14.73 -33.35
N ARG A 251 7.34 -16.02 -33.21
CA ARG A 251 8.08 -16.62 -32.08
C ARG A 251 7.48 -16.25 -30.73
N SER A 252 6.17 -16.33 -30.67
CA SER A 252 5.42 -15.93 -29.49
C SER A 252 4.60 -17.09 -28.95
N LEU A 253 4.53 -17.17 -27.63
CA LEU A 253 3.70 -18.11 -26.90
C LEU A 253 2.59 -17.34 -26.19
N ARG A 254 1.36 -17.84 -26.29
CA ARG A 254 0.21 -17.40 -25.51
C ARG A 254 -0.29 -18.56 -24.65
N LEU A 255 -0.45 -18.29 -23.36
CA LEU A 255 -0.92 -19.22 -22.36
C LEU A 255 -2.11 -18.59 -21.63
N HIS A 256 -3.19 -19.35 -21.50
CA HIS A 256 -4.31 -19.01 -20.64
C HIS A 256 -4.22 -19.86 -19.39
N LEU A 257 -4.37 -19.25 -18.22
CA LEU A 257 -4.32 -19.96 -16.94
C LEU A 257 -5.37 -19.42 -15.97
N THR A 258 -5.86 -20.28 -15.09
CA THR A 258 -6.88 -19.95 -14.09
C THR A 258 -6.31 -20.18 -12.70
N THR A 259 -6.45 -19.20 -11.81
CA THR A 259 -6.16 -19.39 -10.39
C THR A 259 -7.45 -19.61 -9.58
N PRO A 260 -7.42 -20.52 -8.57
CA PRO A 260 -8.60 -20.84 -7.79
C PRO A 260 -9.08 -19.65 -6.94
N PRO A 261 -10.35 -19.65 -6.48
CA PRO A 261 -10.83 -18.66 -5.52
C PRO A 261 -10.01 -18.70 -4.23
N LEU A 262 -10.00 -17.56 -3.52
CA LEU A 262 -9.30 -17.42 -2.24
C LEU A 262 -9.73 -18.55 -1.26
N PRO A 263 -8.79 -19.33 -0.68
CA PRO A 263 -9.13 -20.52 0.10
C PRO A 263 -9.48 -20.21 1.56
N VAL A 264 -9.74 -18.94 1.89
CA VAL A 264 -10.06 -18.49 3.25
C VAL A 264 -11.28 -17.59 3.24
N THR A 265 -12.02 -17.62 4.35
CA THR A 265 -13.19 -16.75 4.57
C THR A 265 -12.96 -15.86 5.78
N PRO A 266 -13.63 -14.70 5.86
CA PRO A 266 -13.64 -13.88 7.07
C PRO A 266 -14.14 -14.64 8.30
N LEU A 267 -13.65 -14.23 9.47
CA LEU A 267 -14.00 -14.74 10.79
C LEU A 267 -14.72 -13.64 11.59
N ASP A 268 -16.00 -13.82 11.84
CA ASP A 268 -16.74 -13.01 12.81
C ASP A 268 -16.38 -13.44 14.24
N LEU A 269 -16.16 -12.47 15.13
CA LEU A 269 -15.68 -12.72 16.50
C LEU A 269 -16.72 -12.32 17.58
N PRO A 270 -17.97 -12.82 17.53
CA PRO A 270 -19.11 -12.28 18.31
C PRO A 270 -18.99 -12.46 19.82
N GLU A 271 -18.18 -13.42 20.25
CA GLU A 271 -18.06 -13.85 21.64
C GLU A 271 -16.67 -13.55 22.21
N GLY A 272 -16.65 -13.31 23.52
CA GLY A 272 -15.45 -12.96 24.24
C GLY A 272 -15.75 -12.75 25.71
N ARG A 273 -14.88 -11.98 26.36
CA ARG A 273 -15.02 -11.62 27.77
C ARG A 273 -14.76 -10.14 27.94
N ALA A 274 -15.40 -9.53 28.92
CA ALA A 274 -15.23 -8.12 29.23
C ALA A 274 -14.85 -7.91 30.69
N TRP A 275 -14.12 -6.82 30.94
CA TRP A 275 -13.79 -6.32 32.27
C TRP A 275 -13.92 -4.80 32.25
N VAL A 276 -14.40 -4.22 33.34
CA VAL A 276 -14.59 -2.77 33.44
C VAL A 276 -13.55 -2.19 34.38
N GLU A 277 -12.83 -1.20 33.88
CA GLU A 277 -11.89 -0.43 34.67
C GLU A 277 -12.48 0.94 34.98
N LYS A 278 -12.85 1.14 36.25
CA LYS A 278 -13.34 2.42 36.77
C LYS A 278 -12.18 3.31 37.23
N PHE A 279 -12.47 4.57 37.52
CA PHE A 279 -11.54 5.51 38.14
C PHE A 279 -11.46 5.24 39.64
N GLU A 280 -10.97 4.05 39.98
CA GLU A 280 -10.87 3.56 41.35
C GLU A 280 -9.46 3.03 41.62
N THR A 281 -8.92 3.33 42.80
CA THR A 281 -7.53 2.98 43.16
C THR A 281 -7.33 1.51 43.52
N GLY A 282 -8.38 0.68 43.45
CA GLY A 282 -8.31 -0.75 43.75
C GLY A 282 -7.68 -1.58 42.63
N SER A 283 -7.50 -1.02 41.44
CA SER A 283 -6.92 -1.72 40.28
C SER A 283 -5.85 -0.88 39.59
N GLY A 284 -4.70 -1.51 39.29
CA GLY A 284 -3.56 -0.88 38.63
C GLY A 284 -2.73 0.00 39.56
N ASP A 285 -1.69 0.61 39.00
CA ASP A 285 -0.72 1.40 39.76
C ASP A 285 -1.13 2.88 39.78
N TRP A 286 -1.60 3.32 40.96
CA TRP A 286 -1.95 4.71 41.22
C TRP A 286 -0.90 5.37 42.10
N LEU A 287 -0.43 6.54 41.69
CA LEU A 287 0.46 7.36 42.51
C LEU A 287 -0.30 8.54 43.11
N THR A 288 0.13 8.96 44.31
CA THR A 288 -0.35 10.20 44.92
C THR A 288 0.65 11.31 44.62
N SER A 289 0.22 12.35 43.92
CA SER A 289 1.10 13.47 43.55
C SER A 289 0.29 14.73 43.24
N PRO A 290 0.88 15.93 43.36
CA PRO A 290 0.33 17.11 42.71
C PRO A 290 0.23 16.96 41.19
N ALA A 291 -0.67 17.73 40.58
CA ALA A 291 -0.72 17.86 39.13
C ALA A 291 0.60 18.47 38.62
N ARG A 292 1.26 17.79 37.68
CA ARG A 292 2.51 18.19 37.04
C ARG A 292 2.67 17.41 35.73
N ALA A 293 3.71 17.75 34.97
CA ALA A 293 3.98 17.13 33.68
C ALA A 293 4.14 15.60 33.83
N LEU A 294 3.61 14.83 32.87
CA LEU A 294 3.67 13.37 32.90
C LEU A 294 5.10 12.83 32.75
N GLU A 295 5.97 13.63 32.13
CA GLU A 295 7.41 13.44 32.00
C GLU A 295 8.08 13.39 33.38
N ASP A 296 7.67 14.25 34.32
CA ASP A 296 8.19 14.29 35.69
C ASP A 296 7.71 13.13 36.56
N LEU A 297 6.81 12.29 36.03
CA LEU A 297 6.26 11.13 36.70
C LEU A 297 6.84 9.81 36.14
N GLY A 298 7.72 9.88 35.14
CA GLY A 298 8.41 8.75 34.51
C GLY A 298 8.23 8.70 32.99
N ALA A 299 8.39 7.52 32.39
CA ALA A 299 8.21 7.34 30.93
C ALA A 299 6.79 7.74 30.48
N VAL A 300 6.69 8.61 29.47
CA VAL A 300 5.41 9.17 29.02
C VAL A 300 4.50 8.06 28.47
N PRO A 301 3.28 7.89 29.00
CA PRO A 301 2.36 6.86 28.53
C PRO A 301 1.81 7.19 27.14
N TYR A 302 1.36 6.16 26.42
CA TYR A 302 0.56 6.32 25.21
C TYR A 302 -0.81 5.70 25.46
N GLY A 303 -1.84 6.52 25.64
CA GLY A 303 -3.16 6.05 26.04
C GLY A 303 -3.92 7.03 26.93
N TYR A 304 -4.89 6.49 27.67
CA TYR A 304 -5.70 7.25 28.61
C TYR A 304 -5.04 7.33 29.97
N VAL A 305 -4.73 8.55 30.42
CA VAL A 305 -4.19 8.82 31.75
C VAL A 305 -5.32 9.30 32.66
N LYS A 306 -5.47 8.66 33.83
CA LYS A 306 -6.59 8.95 34.73
C LYS A 306 -6.10 9.76 35.91
N TYR A 307 -6.78 10.86 36.14
CA TYR A 307 -6.61 11.71 37.30
C TYR A 307 -7.88 11.65 38.14
N ARG A 308 -7.74 11.47 39.45
CA ARG A 308 -8.84 11.45 40.39
C ARG A 308 -8.51 12.29 41.62
N ALA A 309 -9.46 13.12 42.04
CA ALA A 309 -9.33 13.91 43.26
C ALA A 309 -10.65 13.98 44.02
N GLN A 310 -10.56 14.16 45.34
CA GLN A 310 -11.69 14.49 46.20
C GLN A 310 -11.58 15.96 46.60
N PHE A 311 -12.69 16.68 46.56
CA PHE A 311 -12.74 18.07 47.02
C PHE A 311 -14.09 18.38 47.68
N ALA A 312 -14.11 19.44 48.50
CA ALA A 312 -15.35 19.97 49.05
C ALA A 312 -15.93 21.01 48.09
N ALA A 313 -17.11 20.75 47.54
CA ALA A 313 -17.81 21.71 46.71
C ALA A 313 -18.37 22.84 47.59
N GLY A 314 -17.74 24.00 47.51
CA GLY A 314 -18.19 25.25 48.15
C GLY A 314 -17.96 26.50 47.29
N SER A 315 -17.19 26.38 46.20
CA SER A 315 -16.93 27.45 45.25
C SER A 315 -17.83 27.32 44.01
N PRO A 316 -18.17 28.43 43.34
CA PRO A 316 -19.11 28.40 42.22
C PRO A 316 -18.50 27.86 40.92
N LYS A 317 -17.18 27.96 40.72
CA LYS A 317 -16.50 27.59 39.48
C LYS A 317 -15.27 26.71 39.68
N MET A 318 -14.93 25.99 38.61
CA MET A 318 -13.67 25.25 38.46
C MET A 318 -12.92 25.74 37.21
N PHE A 319 -11.59 25.81 37.33
CA PHE A 319 -10.66 26.19 36.27
C PHE A 319 -9.68 25.05 36.05
N ILE A 320 -9.56 24.54 34.83
CA ILE A 320 -8.62 23.45 34.47
C ILE A 320 -7.65 24.01 33.44
N LYS A 321 -6.36 23.82 33.71
CA LYS A 321 -5.26 24.13 32.80
C LYS A 321 -4.43 22.89 32.52
N THR A 322 -4.06 22.71 31.26
CA THR A 322 -3.25 21.59 30.75
C THR A 322 -2.00 22.12 30.05
N PHE A 323 -0.95 21.31 30.04
CA PHE A 323 0.32 21.71 29.41
C PHE A 323 0.17 21.92 27.90
N MET A 324 -0.69 21.11 27.25
CA MET A 324 -0.99 21.17 25.83
C MET A 324 -2.46 20.97 25.51
N ASP A 325 -2.81 21.19 24.24
CA ASP A 325 -4.14 21.08 23.68
C ASP A 325 -4.57 19.63 23.37
N ASP A 326 -4.13 18.67 24.19
CA ASP A 326 -4.60 17.30 24.08
C ASP A 326 -6.06 17.19 24.58
N PHE A 327 -6.80 16.25 24.01
CA PHE A 327 -8.16 15.97 24.44
C PHE A 327 -8.21 15.46 25.88
N LYS A 328 -9.31 15.80 26.56
CA LYS A 328 -9.64 15.26 27.87
C LYS A 328 -11.14 15.09 28.02
N LYS A 329 -11.56 14.17 28.88
CA LYS A 329 -12.92 14.07 29.40
C LYS A 329 -12.90 14.35 30.89
N VAL A 330 -13.82 15.20 31.33
CA VAL A 330 -13.95 15.63 32.73
C VAL A 330 -15.29 15.16 33.26
N PHE A 331 -15.27 14.52 34.41
CA PHE A 331 -16.45 14.05 35.11
C PHE A 331 -16.43 14.56 36.56
N ILE A 332 -17.61 14.93 37.05
CA ILE A 332 -17.85 15.29 38.44
C ILE A 332 -18.91 14.32 38.95
N ASN A 333 -18.58 13.55 39.98
CA ASN A 333 -19.46 12.49 40.52
C ASN A 333 -20.00 11.55 39.42
N GLY A 334 -19.15 11.14 38.47
CA GLY A 334 -19.54 10.30 37.35
C GLY A 334 -20.30 10.99 36.20
N LYS A 335 -20.72 12.25 36.36
CA LYS A 335 -21.43 13.00 35.31
C LYS A 335 -20.46 13.77 34.42
N LEU A 336 -20.58 13.60 33.10
CA LEU A 336 -19.77 14.31 32.11
C LEU A 336 -19.98 15.82 32.20
N VAL A 337 -18.87 16.57 32.25
CA VAL A 337 -18.82 18.03 32.11
C VAL A 337 -18.48 18.35 30.66
N ALA A 338 -19.47 18.68 29.84
CA ALA A 338 -19.29 18.87 28.40
C ALA A 338 -18.37 20.07 28.09
N GLU A 339 -18.48 21.14 28.87
CA GLU A 339 -17.74 22.39 28.70
C GLU A 339 -16.22 22.22 28.88
N ALA A 340 -15.81 21.22 29.68
CA ALA A 340 -14.42 20.92 29.97
C ALA A 340 -13.88 19.71 29.20
N SER A 341 -14.75 18.99 28.48
CA SER A 341 -14.43 17.73 27.80
C SER A 341 -13.99 17.94 26.34
N ASN A 342 -12.85 18.62 26.15
CA ASN A 342 -12.31 19.04 24.86
C ASN A 342 -10.78 19.25 24.90
N ALA A 343 -10.20 19.62 23.76
CA ALA A 343 -8.77 19.90 23.58
C ALA A 343 -8.29 21.29 24.05
N LYS A 344 -9.13 22.17 24.58
CA LYS A 344 -8.67 23.52 24.98
C LYS A 344 -7.70 23.44 26.15
N LYS A 345 -6.58 24.17 26.07
CA LYS A 345 -5.56 24.22 27.13
C LYS A 345 -6.13 24.71 28.47
N GLU A 346 -7.02 25.68 28.41
CA GLU A 346 -7.68 26.29 29.56
C GLU A 346 -9.19 26.22 29.38
N VAL A 347 -9.89 25.76 30.42
CA VAL A 347 -11.35 25.70 30.48
C VAL A 347 -11.84 26.14 31.85
N GLU A 348 -13.01 26.78 31.87
CA GLU A 348 -13.75 27.13 33.08
C GLU A 348 -15.21 26.70 32.97
N PHE A 349 -15.81 26.33 34.09
CA PHE A 349 -17.23 25.98 34.15
C PHE A 349 -17.80 26.14 35.56
N GLY A 350 -19.12 26.31 35.64
CA GLY A 350 -19.86 26.39 36.90
C GLY A 350 -20.11 25.01 37.50
N LEU A 351 -19.94 24.88 38.82
CA LEU A 351 -20.08 23.59 39.52
C LEU A 351 -21.52 23.23 39.91
N SER A 352 -22.44 24.20 39.94
CA SER A 352 -23.81 24.00 40.43
C SER A 352 -24.61 22.94 39.67
N ALA A 353 -24.30 22.70 38.39
CA ALA A 353 -24.95 21.68 37.57
C ALA A 353 -24.42 20.25 37.81
N TYR A 354 -23.33 20.11 38.57
CA TYR A 354 -22.53 18.89 38.66
C TYR A 354 -22.26 18.44 40.09
N ALA A 355 -22.18 19.37 41.04
CA ALA A 355 -21.90 19.10 42.44
C ALA A 355 -22.83 19.89 43.37
N ALA A 356 -23.26 19.25 44.45
CA ALA A 356 -23.91 19.89 45.59
C ALA A 356 -22.88 20.15 46.70
N ALA A 357 -23.23 20.98 47.68
CA ALA A 357 -22.35 21.25 48.82
C ALA A 357 -21.95 19.95 49.54
N GLY A 358 -20.65 19.71 49.69
CA GLY A 358 -20.11 18.51 50.33
C GLY A 358 -19.00 17.83 49.52
N ALA A 359 -18.67 16.59 49.92
CA ALA A 359 -17.62 15.80 49.28
C ALA A 359 -17.98 15.48 47.82
N THR A 360 -17.09 15.79 46.90
CA THR A 360 -17.27 15.65 45.46
C THR A 360 -16.04 14.97 44.85
N THR A 361 -16.29 14.06 43.91
CA THR A 361 -15.24 13.38 43.14
C THR A 361 -15.04 14.07 41.80
N LEU A 362 -13.79 14.43 41.50
CA LEU A 362 -13.34 14.88 40.17
C LEU A 362 -12.56 13.76 39.50
N GLU A 363 -12.94 13.43 38.27
CA GLU A 363 -12.31 12.41 37.45
C GLU A 363 -11.97 13.00 36.08
N ILE A 364 -10.70 12.93 35.67
CA ILE A 364 -10.25 13.44 34.37
C ILE A 364 -9.51 12.34 33.64
N SER A 365 -10.00 11.99 32.45
CA SER A 365 -9.25 11.20 31.47
C SER A 365 -8.51 12.14 30.55
N TYR A 366 -7.18 12.12 30.60
CA TYR A 366 -6.32 12.85 29.66
C TYR A 366 -5.87 11.90 28.53
N GLU A 367 -5.99 12.36 27.29
CA GLU A 367 -5.75 11.53 26.10
C GLU A 367 -4.33 11.75 25.54
N ALA A 368 -3.35 11.02 26.08
CA ALA A 368 -1.95 11.13 25.70
C ALA A 368 -1.64 10.32 24.42
N PHE A 369 -2.04 10.84 23.27
CA PHE A 369 -1.94 10.14 21.96
C PHE A 369 -0.81 10.63 21.04
N GLY A 370 0.32 11.01 21.61
CA GLY A 370 1.52 11.43 20.87
C GLY A 370 1.92 12.87 21.17
N ALA A 371 2.99 13.30 20.51
CA ALA A 371 3.61 14.60 20.66
C ALA A 371 3.72 15.27 19.29
N TYR A 372 3.92 16.59 19.28
CA TYR A 372 4.16 17.32 18.04
C TYR A 372 5.47 16.86 17.38
N ASN A 373 5.41 16.51 16.09
CA ASN A 373 6.56 15.99 15.33
C ASN A 373 7.28 17.10 14.55
N GLY A 374 7.66 18.18 15.25
CA GLY A 374 8.36 19.35 14.70
C GLY A 374 7.71 20.68 15.10
N GLY A 375 8.36 21.79 14.74
CA GLY A 375 7.87 23.14 15.07
C GLY A 375 8.38 23.66 16.41
N LYS A 376 7.78 24.76 16.90
CA LYS A 376 8.17 25.41 18.16
C LYS A 376 7.69 24.63 19.38
N GLU A 377 6.72 23.75 19.15
CA GLU A 377 6.04 22.89 20.12
C GLU A 377 6.76 21.55 20.30
N LEU A 378 7.94 21.36 19.69
CA LEU A 378 8.74 20.17 19.92
C LEU A 378 9.19 20.11 21.40
N GLY A 379 8.98 18.97 22.04
CA GLY A 379 9.23 18.81 23.48
C GLY A 379 8.06 19.29 24.34
N ASP A 380 6.85 19.27 23.80
CA ASP A 380 5.64 19.59 24.53
C ASP A 380 5.40 18.66 25.72
N LEU A 381 5.11 19.26 26.88
CA LEU A 381 4.81 18.52 28.10
C LEU A 381 3.36 18.03 28.09
N LYS A 382 3.13 16.87 28.72
CA LYS A 382 1.81 16.23 28.73
C LYS A 382 1.17 16.29 30.11
N GLY A 383 -0.16 16.32 30.13
CA GLY A 383 -0.98 16.16 31.33
C GLY A 383 -1.64 17.45 31.84
N ILE A 384 -2.19 17.34 33.05
CA ILE A 384 -2.86 18.44 33.75
C ILE A 384 -1.82 19.31 34.46
N GLU A 385 -1.81 20.61 34.15
CA GLU A 385 -0.92 21.60 34.80
C GLU A 385 -1.51 22.02 36.15
N SER A 386 -2.81 22.37 36.18
CA SER A 386 -3.49 22.70 37.42
C SER A 386 -5.00 22.58 37.30
N VAL A 387 -5.65 22.34 38.44
CA VAL A 387 -7.10 22.52 38.61
C VAL A 387 -7.33 23.37 39.85
N ARG A 388 -8.16 24.40 39.73
CA ARG A 388 -8.42 25.37 40.79
C ARG A 388 -9.92 25.59 41.00
N LEU A 389 -10.31 25.87 42.24
CA LEU A 389 -11.68 26.12 42.68
C LEU A 389 -11.81 27.55 43.22
N GLY A 390 -12.76 28.32 42.72
CA GLY A 390 -12.94 29.71 43.15
C GLY A 390 -14.07 30.44 42.43
N SER A 391 -14.17 31.74 42.70
CA SER A 391 -15.07 32.64 41.97
C SER A 391 -14.39 33.25 40.73
N ASP A 392 -13.09 33.47 40.81
CA ASP A 392 -12.22 33.97 39.74
C ASP A 392 -10.91 33.16 39.67
N ALA A 393 -10.26 33.14 38.50
CA ALA A 393 -9.10 32.31 38.25
C ALA A 393 -7.84 32.72 39.05
N GLN A 394 -7.75 33.99 39.47
CA GLN A 394 -6.58 34.53 40.17
C GLN A 394 -6.59 34.17 41.66
N SER A 395 -7.77 34.15 42.28
CA SER A 395 -7.95 33.79 43.69
C SER A 395 -8.31 32.32 43.92
N ALA A 396 -8.57 31.56 42.85
CA ALA A 396 -8.95 30.16 42.93
C ALA A 396 -7.88 29.28 43.59
N LYS A 397 -8.30 28.44 44.53
CA LYS A 397 -7.42 27.55 45.31
C LYS A 397 -7.14 26.25 44.53
N PRO A 398 -5.90 25.77 44.49
CA PRO A 398 -5.55 24.55 43.77
C PRO A 398 -6.08 23.28 44.45
N ILE A 399 -6.38 22.27 43.63
CA ILE A 399 -6.50 20.88 44.08
C ILE A 399 -5.10 20.26 44.01
N GLU A 400 -4.48 20.04 45.17
CA GLU A 400 -3.07 19.61 45.26
C GLU A 400 -2.88 18.09 45.42
N SER A 401 -3.90 17.36 45.87
CA SER A 401 -3.80 15.92 46.10
C SER A 401 -4.53 15.15 45.01
N TRP A 402 -3.77 14.52 44.12
CA TRP A 402 -4.31 13.67 43.05
C TRP A 402 -3.88 12.22 43.22
N GLN A 403 -4.80 11.34 42.85
CA GLN A 403 -4.51 9.96 42.50
C GLN A 403 -4.38 9.90 40.98
N ILE A 404 -3.21 9.47 40.48
CA ILE A 404 -2.91 9.46 39.04
C ILE A 404 -2.56 8.03 38.62
N GLN A 405 -3.31 7.49 37.66
CA GLN A 405 -2.97 6.24 36.96
C GLN A 405 -2.45 6.61 35.57
N ARG A 406 -1.14 6.38 35.37
CA ARG A 406 -0.45 6.76 34.12
C ARG A 406 -0.64 5.73 33.03
N VAL A 407 -0.69 4.47 33.41
CA VAL A 407 -0.84 3.33 32.51
C VAL A 407 -2.01 2.49 33.04
N PRO A 408 -3.03 2.18 32.21
CA PRO A 408 -4.13 1.32 32.61
C PRO A 408 -3.68 -0.02 33.19
N ALA A 409 -4.46 -0.60 34.10
CA ALA A 409 -4.05 -1.79 34.86
C ALA A 409 -3.57 -2.99 34.02
N PRO A 410 -4.18 -3.29 32.85
CA PRO A 410 -3.71 -4.40 32.00
C PRO A 410 -2.43 -4.11 31.21
N MET A 411 -1.98 -2.85 31.17
CA MET A 411 -0.91 -2.41 30.28
C MET A 411 0.47 -2.42 30.94
N ARG A 412 1.49 -2.72 30.13
CA ARG A 412 2.91 -2.59 30.45
C ARG A 412 3.58 -1.75 29.37
N GLY A 413 3.76 -0.46 29.65
CA GLY A 413 4.18 0.49 28.63
C GLY A 413 3.12 0.61 27.53
N ARG A 414 3.46 0.18 26.31
CA ARG A 414 2.53 0.18 25.15
C ARG A 414 1.86 -1.16 24.88
N GLU A 415 2.26 -2.21 25.60
CA GLU A 415 1.70 -3.55 25.42
C GLU A 415 0.63 -3.83 26.48
N VAL A 416 -0.26 -4.76 26.17
CA VAL A 416 -1.26 -5.30 27.09
C VAL A 416 -0.81 -6.70 27.49
N ASP A 417 -0.82 -7.01 28.79
CA ASP A 417 -0.63 -8.38 29.27
C ASP A 417 -1.85 -9.23 28.88
N PRO A 418 -1.73 -10.19 27.93
CA PRO A 418 -2.87 -10.99 27.48
C PRO A 418 -3.48 -11.86 28.59
N ALA A 419 -2.71 -12.17 29.63
CA ALA A 419 -3.12 -12.97 30.77
C ALA A 419 -3.72 -12.15 31.92
N PHE A 420 -3.72 -10.81 31.82
CA PHE A 420 -4.17 -9.93 32.90
C PHE A 420 -5.55 -10.33 33.44
N GLY A 421 -5.60 -10.58 34.75
CA GLY A 421 -6.84 -10.72 35.51
C GLY A 421 -7.80 -11.78 34.98
N ALA A 422 -7.37 -12.81 34.25
CA ALA A 422 -8.24 -13.67 33.43
C ALA A 422 -9.50 -14.23 34.13
N LYS A 423 -9.45 -14.43 35.46
CA LYS A 423 -10.58 -14.88 36.29
C LYS A 423 -11.64 -13.80 36.53
N SER A 424 -11.29 -12.52 36.45
CA SER A 424 -12.15 -11.36 36.70
C SER A 424 -13.00 -10.96 35.49
N TRP A 425 -12.67 -11.46 34.30
CA TRP A 425 -13.39 -11.12 33.06
C TRP A 425 -14.68 -11.92 32.95
N GLN A 426 -15.79 -11.23 32.72
CA GLN A 426 -17.12 -11.84 32.58
C GLN A 426 -17.40 -12.18 31.11
N PRO A 427 -18.16 -13.25 30.80
CA PRO A 427 -18.60 -13.52 29.43
C PRO A 427 -19.29 -12.30 28.81
N ALA A 428 -19.00 -12.01 27.55
CA ALA A 428 -19.57 -10.88 26.84
C ALA A 428 -19.72 -11.18 25.35
N SER A 429 -20.84 -10.75 24.78
CA SER A 429 -21.10 -10.74 23.34
C SER A 429 -21.36 -9.31 22.92
N TYR A 430 -20.88 -8.89 21.74
CA TYR A 430 -21.34 -7.62 21.17
C TYR A 430 -22.61 -7.84 20.34
N LYS A 431 -23.44 -6.80 20.24
CA LYS A 431 -24.66 -6.80 19.43
C LYS A 431 -24.52 -5.76 18.33
N PRO A 432 -24.96 -6.04 17.09
CA PRO A 432 -24.85 -5.08 15.98
C PRO A 432 -25.54 -3.74 16.24
N PHE A 433 -26.51 -3.72 17.15
CA PHE A 433 -27.23 -2.52 17.58
C PHE A 433 -26.61 -1.98 18.87
N GLY A 434 -25.92 -0.83 18.77
CA GLY A 434 -25.23 -0.20 19.89
C GLY A 434 -26.17 0.23 21.01
N SER A 435 -25.69 0.19 22.25
CA SER A 435 -26.42 0.71 23.41
C SER A 435 -26.37 2.23 23.49
N SER A 436 -27.52 2.88 23.65
CA SER A 436 -27.62 4.31 23.97
C SER A 436 -27.29 4.56 25.43
N GLY A 437 -26.00 4.63 25.76
CA GLY A 437 -25.50 5.05 27.07
C GLY A 437 -24.80 6.41 26.98
N GLY A 438 -24.89 7.23 28.04
CA GLY A 438 -24.03 8.40 28.18
C GLY A 438 -22.55 8.03 28.33
N LEU A 439 -21.67 9.03 28.34
CA LEU A 439 -20.25 8.80 28.69
C LEU A 439 -20.12 8.71 30.22
N VAL A 440 -19.33 7.75 30.70
CA VAL A 440 -19.01 7.55 32.13
C VAL A 440 -17.49 7.48 32.33
N PRO A 441 -16.95 7.77 33.53
CA PRO A 441 -15.52 7.63 33.83
C PRO A 441 -15.17 6.14 34.04
N ALA A 442 -15.23 5.38 32.95
CA ALA A 442 -14.87 3.97 32.92
C ALA A 442 -14.36 3.56 31.55
N PHE A 443 -13.66 2.44 31.51
CA PHE A 443 -13.15 1.81 30.30
C PHE A 443 -13.61 0.35 30.26
N ALA A 444 -14.32 -0.03 29.20
CA ALA A 444 -14.74 -1.41 29.00
C ALA A 444 -13.67 -2.12 28.17
N TRP A 445 -12.89 -2.97 28.83
CA TRP A 445 -11.95 -3.87 28.21
C TRP A 445 -12.69 -5.09 27.67
N TYR A 446 -12.35 -5.51 26.45
CA TYR A 446 -12.88 -6.71 25.81
C TYR A 446 -11.74 -7.56 25.27
N ARG A 447 -11.88 -8.88 25.41
CA ARG A 447 -10.91 -9.85 24.91
C ARG A 447 -11.65 -10.98 24.22
N THR A 448 -11.20 -11.31 23.02
CA THR A 448 -11.63 -12.49 22.27
C THR A 448 -10.42 -13.22 21.72
N GLU A 449 -10.61 -14.48 21.39
CA GLU A 449 -9.54 -15.34 20.92
C GLU A 449 -9.97 -16.05 19.64
N PHE A 450 -9.09 -16.08 18.65
CA PHE A 450 -9.40 -16.60 17.32
C PHE A 450 -8.20 -17.32 16.73
N THR A 451 -8.46 -18.23 15.80
CA THR A 451 -7.43 -18.97 15.07
C THR A 451 -7.62 -18.65 13.60
N LEU A 452 -6.57 -18.15 12.93
CA LEU A 452 -6.63 -17.94 11.49
C LEU A 452 -6.68 -19.30 10.77
N PRO A 453 -7.44 -19.42 9.68
CA PRO A 453 -7.43 -20.64 8.87
C PRO A 453 -6.02 -20.87 8.31
N GLY A 454 -5.68 -22.15 8.09
CA GLY A 454 -4.46 -22.50 7.39
C GLY A 454 -4.48 -21.96 5.97
N VAL A 455 -3.40 -21.29 5.56
CA VAL A 455 -3.20 -20.77 4.21
C VAL A 455 -2.26 -21.74 3.48
N PRO A 456 -2.62 -22.29 2.31
CA PRO A 456 -1.70 -23.13 1.53
C PRO A 456 -0.42 -22.36 1.17
N GLY A 457 0.72 -23.04 1.05
CA GLY A 457 2.03 -22.40 0.92
C GLY A 457 2.21 -21.56 -0.35
N GLU A 458 1.40 -21.82 -1.37
CA GLU A 458 1.35 -21.07 -2.62
C GLU A 458 0.55 -19.76 -2.52
N TRP A 459 -0.16 -19.51 -1.42
CA TRP A 459 -0.94 -18.29 -1.21
C TRP A 459 -0.26 -17.31 -0.27
N VAL A 460 -0.30 -16.03 -0.63
CA VAL A 460 0.03 -14.90 0.24
C VAL A 460 -1.27 -14.19 0.56
N VAL A 461 -1.67 -14.20 1.84
CA VAL A 461 -2.97 -13.64 2.29
C VAL A 461 -2.73 -12.66 3.44
N PRO A 462 -2.64 -11.35 3.15
CA PRO A 462 -2.61 -10.32 4.17
C PRO A 462 -3.96 -10.24 4.89
N TRP A 463 -3.96 -10.10 6.22
CA TRP A 463 -5.19 -10.04 7.02
C TRP A 463 -5.46 -8.64 7.58
N LYS A 464 -6.73 -8.34 7.83
CA LYS A 464 -7.20 -7.13 8.52
C LYS A 464 -8.20 -7.46 9.61
N LEU A 465 -8.25 -6.61 10.61
CA LEU A 465 -9.36 -6.48 11.53
C LEU A 465 -10.29 -5.37 11.01
N VAL A 466 -11.54 -5.72 10.73
CA VAL A 466 -12.62 -4.76 10.53
C VAL A 466 -13.27 -4.49 11.89
N PHE A 467 -13.14 -3.26 12.36
CA PHE A 467 -13.59 -2.83 13.68
C PHE A 467 -14.47 -1.59 13.59
N GLU A 468 -15.66 -1.65 14.19
CA GLU A 468 -16.54 -0.50 14.35
C GLU A 468 -17.18 -0.51 15.73
N ALA A 469 -17.26 0.67 16.35
CA ALA A 469 -17.93 0.88 17.62
C ALA A 469 -18.55 2.28 17.68
N ASP A 470 -19.40 2.53 18.66
CA ASP A 470 -19.91 3.87 18.99
C ASP A 470 -19.08 4.57 20.11
N ARG A 471 -17.89 4.03 20.37
CA ARG A 471 -16.87 4.56 21.27
C ARG A 471 -15.51 4.50 20.60
N ASP A 472 -14.64 5.44 20.96
CA ASP A 472 -13.22 5.35 20.61
C ASP A 472 -12.61 4.12 21.28
N ALA A 473 -11.61 3.53 20.63
CA ALA A 473 -10.98 2.32 21.14
C ALA A 473 -9.49 2.27 20.87
N LEU A 474 -8.77 1.55 21.72
CA LEU A 474 -7.40 1.10 21.47
C LEU A 474 -7.41 -0.40 21.26
N LEU A 475 -6.80 -0.85 20.16
CA LEU A 475 -6.83 -2.23 19.69
C LEU A 475 -5.44 -2.87 19.86
N TYR A 476 -5.40 -4.12 20.31
CA TYR A 476 -4.18 -4.87 20.57
C TYR A 476 -4.30 -6.31 20.06
N LEU A 477 -3.29 -6.79 19.33
CA LEU A 477 -3.18 -8.16 18.86
C LEU A 477 -2.02 -8.85 19.57
N ASN A 478 -2.30 -9.95 20.26
CA ASN A 478 -1.33 -10.71 21.06
C ASN A 478 -0.51 -9.79 22.00
N GLY A 479 -1.20 -8.83 22.62
CA GLY A 479 -0.61 -7.84 23.53
C GLY A 479 0.06 -6.63 22.86
N LYS A 480 0.31 -6.67 21.55
CA LYS A 480 0.95 -5.57 20.81
C LYS A 480 -0.08 -4.57 20.31
N PHE A 481 0.22 -3.28 20.40
CA PHE A 481 -0.66 -2.21 19.92
C PHE A 481 -0.86 -2.29 18.40
N LEU A 482 -2.12 -2.40 17.97
CA LEU A 482 -2.53 -2.50 16.57
C LEU A 482 -2.96 -1.14 16.01
N GLY A 483 -3.68 -0.34 16.81
CA GLY A 483 -4.14 0.96 16.38
C GLY A 483 -5.18 1.60 17.30
N ARG A 484 -5.47 2.87 17.03
CA ARG A 484 -6.55 3.63 17.67
C ARG A 484 -7.73 3.75 16.70
N TYR A 485 -8.89 3.26 17.13
CA TYR A 485 -10.15 3.54 16.47
C TYR A 485 -10.75 4.84 17.02
N SER A 486 -11.20 5.72 16.14
CA SER A 486 -11.99 6.88 16.52
C SER A 486 -13.33 6.85 15.81
N ILE A 487 -14.40 7.21 16.52
CA ILE A 487 -15.75 7.35 15.96
C ILE A 487 -15.81 8.37 14.80
N LEU A 488 -14.89 9.34 14.78
CA LEU A 488 -14.77 10.31 13.70
C LEU A 488 -14.18 9.71 12.43
N GLY A 489 -13.51 8.57 12.54
CA GLY A 489 -12.86 7.88 11.43
C GLY A 489 -11.58 8.57 10.94
N PRO A 490 -11.16 8.28 9.69
CA PRO A 490 -11.84 7.42 8.72
C PRO A 490 -11.57 5.91 8.91
N GLN A 491 -10.57 5.55 9.74
CA GLN A 491 -10.06 4.18 9.77
C GLN A 491 -11.02 3.19 10.46
N LYS A 492 -11.43 2.16 9.71
CA LYS A 492 -12.22 1.01 10.19
C LYS A 492 -11.53 -0.33 9.98
N GLU A 493 -10.50 -0.36 9.16
CA GLU A 493 -9.71 -1.54 8.84
C GLU A 493 -8.30 -1.37 9.41
N PHE A 494 -7.83 -2.40 10.10
CA PHE A 494 -6.52 -2.44 10.73
C PHE A 494 -5.78 -3.67 10.24
N TYR A 495 -4.74 -3.48 9.42
CA TYR A 495 -3.88 -4.57 8.97
C TYR A 495 -3.35 -5.36 10.17
N LEU A 496 -3.42 -6.69 10.13
CA LEU A 496 -2.92 -7.60 11.14
C LEU A 496 -1.51 -8.05 10.73
N PRO A 497 -0.43 -7.50 11.33
CA PRO A 497 0.93 -7.83 10.89
C PRO A 497 1.26 -9.29 11.18
N GLU A 498 1.85 -10.00 10.24
CA GLU A 498 2.26 -11.40 10.41
C GLU A 498 3.21 -11.58 11.61
N PRO A 499 4.16 -10.67 11.91
CA PRO A 499 5.00 -10.77 13.11
C PRO A 499 4.24 -10.61 14.44
N PHE A 500 2.98 -10.19 14.42
CA PHE A 500 2.13 -10.09 15.61
C PHE A 500 1.26 -11.34 15.76
N LEU A 501 0.97 -12.03 14.67
CA LEU A 501 0.16 -13.25 14.66
C LEU A 501 0.93 -14.45 15.24
N ALA A 502 0.19 -15.34 15.90
CA ALA A 502 0.71 -16.58 16.41
C ALA A 502 0.96 -17.58 15.26
N SER A 503 2.08 -18.28 15.29
CA SER A 503 2.49 -19.20 14.22
C SER A 503 1.72 -20.54 14.25
N GLY A 504 1.62 -21.19 13.09
CA GLY A 504 1.21 -22.59 12.99
C GLY A 504 -0.23 -22.89 13.43
N GLY A 505 -1.17 -21.97 13.18
CA GLY A 505 -2.58 -22.15 13.59
C GLY A 505 -2.79 -22.06 15.10
N SER A 506 -1.83 -21.49 15.83
CA SER A 506 -1.99 -21.19 17.25
C SER A 506 -3.03 -20.08 17.47
N ARG A 507 -3.59 -20.06 18.67
CA ARG A 507 -4.64 -19.11 19.06
C ARG A 507 -4.06 -17.69 19.18
N ASN A 508 -4.72 -16.75 18.55
CA ASN A 508 -4.49 -15.31 18.68
C ASN A 508 -5.44 -14.72 19.71
N VAL A 509 -4.97 -13.72 20.44
CA VAL A 509 -5.74 -12.95 21.41
C VAL A 509 -5.90 -11.53 20.90
N LEU A 510 -7.14 -11.14 20.63
CA LEU A 510 -7.49 -9.74 20.36
C LEU A 510 -7.99 -9.11 21.65
N THR A 511 -7.36 -8.03 22.07
CA THR A 511 -7.80 -7.23 23.23
C THR A 511 -8.04 -5.80 22.78
N PHE A 512 -9.13 -5.19 23.23
CA PHE A 512 -9.37 -3.77 23.01
C PHE A 512 -10.03 -3.13 24.23
N VAL A 513 -9.89 -1.81 24.31
CA VAL A 513 -10.53 -0.99 25.35
C VAL A 513 -11.42 0.04 24.70
N LEU A 514 -12.69 0.08 25.09
CA LEU A 514 -13.64 1.11 24.70
C LEU A 514 -13.59 2.25 25.70
N ALA A 515 -13.45 3.46 25.19
CA ALA A 515 -13.36 4.67 26.01
C ALA A 515 -14.73 5.05 26.58
N TYR A 516 -14.73 5.51 27.83
CA TYR A 516 -15.85 6.21 28.46
C TYR A 516 -17.15 5.41 28.54
N THR A 517 -17.03 4.12 28.83
CA THR A 517 -18.15 3.20 29.00
C THR A 517 -17.78 2.09 29.97
N ASP A 518 -18.78 1.58 30.69
CA ASP A 518 -18.71 0.40 31.55
C ASP A 518 -19.41 -0.82 30.91
N HIS A 519 -19.74 -0.75 29.62
CA HIS A 519 -20.43 -1.82 28.90
C HIS A 519 -19.74 -2.17 27.58
N PRO A 520 -19.57 -3.47 27.25
CA PRO A 520 -18.97 -3.90 25.99
C PRO A 520 -19.94 -3.84 24.79
N GLY A 521 -21.23 -3.55 25.01
CA GLY A 521 -22.31 -3.55 24.00
C GLY A 521 -22.28 -2.42 22.97
N HIS A 522 -21.13 -1.79 22.82
CA HIS A 522 -20.85 -0.61 21.99
C HIS A 522 -20.12 -0.98 20.68
N VAL A 523 -19.62 -2.21 20.57
CA VAL A 523 -19.02 -2.76 19.34
C VAL A 523 -20.13 -3.17 18.36
N ARG A 524 -19.98 -2.75 17.11
CA ARG A 524 -20.90 -3.03 15.99
C ARG A 524 -20.34 -4.11 15.06
N THR A 525 -19.05 -4.01 14.75
CA THR A 525 -18.34 -4.92 13.85
C THR A 525 -17.02 -5.35 14.50
N LEU A 526 -16.76 -6.65 14.52
CA LEU A 526 -15.49 -7.24 14.96
C LEU A 526 -15.21 -8.49 14.13
N ARG A 527 -14.39 -8.33 13.08
CA ARG A 527 -14.15 -9.38 12.09
C ARG A 527 -12.70 -9.40 11.65
N ALA A 528 -12.07 -10.57 11.65
CA ALA A 528 -10.81 -10.77 10.94
C ALA A 528 -11.12 -11.18 9.49
N ALA A 529 -10.56 -10.52 8.50
CA ALA A 529 -10.82 -10.77 7.09
C ALA A 529 -9.52 -10.71 6.27
N PRO A 530 -9.42 -11.41 5.13
CA PRO A 530 -8.34 -11.19 4.18
C PRO A 530 -8.48 -9.81 3.51
N TYR A 531 -7.37 -9.23 3.06
CA TYR A 531 -7.38 -8.25 1.98
C TYR A 531 -7.48 -8.99 0.66
N GLU A 532 -8.70 -9.20 0.16
CA GLU A 532 -8.95 -9.97 -1.08
C GLU A 532 -8.19 -9.39 -2.27
N GLU A 533 -8.11 -8.06 -2.36
CA GLU A 533 -7.40 -7.32 -3.41
C GLU A 533 -5.87 -7.46 -3.38
N PHE A 534 -5.31 -7.98 -2.28
CA PHE A 534 -3.88 -8.22 -2.09
C PHE A 534 -3.58 -9.70 -1.80
N SER A 535 -4.59 -10.57 -1.93
CA SER A 535 -4.44 -12.00 -1.68
C SER A 535 -4.12 -12.71 -2.98
N VAL A 536 -2.86 -13.05 -3.16
CA VAL A 536 -2.32 -13.58 -4.41
C VAL A 536 -1.86 -15.02 -4.26
N ARG A 537 -1.92 -15.76 -5.36
CA ARG A 537 -1.40 -17.12 -5.47
C ARG A 537 -0.17 -17.15 -6.37
N ARG A 538 0.93 -17.66 -5.84
CA ARG A 538 2.13 -18.01 -6.60
C ARG A 538 1.82 -19.18 -7.52
N THR A 539 2.08 -19.00 -8.80
CA THR A 539 1.83 -19.93 -9.88
C THR A 539 3.11 -20.09 -10.68
N ARG A 540 3.60 -21.32 -10.80
CA ARG A 540 4.79 -21.62 -11.61
C ARG A 540 4.40 -21.88 -13.04
N VAL A 541 4.93 -21.12 -13.98
CA VAL A 541 4.87 -21.43 -15.41
C VAL A 541 6.23 -21.92 -15.86
N GLU A 542 6.29 -23.14 -16.36
CA GLU A 542 7.51 -23.83 -16.78
C GLU A 542 7.41 -24.30 -18.23
N PHE A 543 8.51 -24.21 -18.96
CA PHE A 543 8.65 -24.65 -20.33
C PHE A 543 9.78 -25.69 -20.43
N GLU A 544 9.51 -26.80 -21.14
CA GLU A 544 10.46 -27.88 -21.42
C GLU A 544 10.82 -27.89 -22.91
N TYR A 545 12.09 -28.08 -23.23
CA TYR A 545 12.61 -28.17 -24.61
C TYR A 545 13.15 -29.56 -24.94
#